data_AF-A0A6J2FK14-F1
#
_entry.id   AF-A0A6J2FK14-F1
#
_cell.length_a   1.000
_cell.length_b   1.000
_cell.length_c   1.000
_cell.angle_alpha   90.00
_cell.angle_beta   90.00
_cell.angle_gamma   90.00
#
_symmetry.space_group_name_H-M   'P 1'
#
loop_
_entity.id
_entity.type
_entity.pdbx_description
1 polymer ?
#
loop_
_entity_poly.entity_id
_entity_poly.type
_entity_poly.pdbx_seq_one_letter_code
_entity_poly.pdbx_strand_id
1 'polypeptide(L)'
;MAAAMAARRARPVRVLVDMDGVLADFEAGLLRGFRRRFPGEPHVTLEERRGFLAREQYRALRPDLAHGGLHLLQPSAEYRWVENHLGPQFVERIILTRDKTMVLGDLLIDDKDTIRGQEETPSWEHILFTCCHNQHLALCPTRRRLLSWSDNWREIIESKRGARIVDSS
;
A
#
# COMPACT_ATOMS: atom_id res chain seq x y z
N MET A 1 -21.48 -40.72 -17.20
CA MET A 1 -20.16 -40.04 -17.21
C MET A 1 -20.22 -38.50 -17.07
N ALA A 2 -21.38 -37.88 -16.83
CA ALA A 2 -21.51 -36.41 -16.82
C ALA A 2 -21.42 -35.72 -15.45
N ALA A 3 -21.35 -36.45 -14.34
CA ALA A 3 -21.41 -35.90 -12.98
C ALA A 3 -20.03 -35.80 -12.27
N ALA A 4 -18.94 -36.18 -12.94
CA ALA A 4 -17.60 -36.26 -12.35
C ALA A 4 -16.60 -35.21 -12.90
N MET A 5 -17.07 -34.18 -13.61
CA MET A 5 -16.30 -32.95 -13.81
C MET A 5 -16.65 -31.97 -12.69
N ALA A 6 -16.28 -32.35 -11.47
CA ALA A 6 -16.36 -31.49 -10.31
C ALA A 6 -15.76 -30.13 -10.67
N ALA A 7 -16.59 -29.09 -10.56
CA ALA A 7 -16.17 -27.71 -10.75
C ALA A 7 -14.89 -27.49 -9.94
N ARG A 8 -13.75 -27.40 -10.64
CA ARG A 8 -12.47 -27.05 -10.06
C ARG A 8 -12.66 -25.65 -9.52
N ARG A 9 -12.99 -25.50 -8.22
CA ARG A 9 -13.22 -24.21 -7.59
C ARG A 9 -12.00 -23.36 -7.92
N ALA A 10 -12.19 -22.31 -8.73
CA ALA A 10 -11.12 -21.42 -9.09
C ALA A 10 -10.46 -20.93 -7.80
N ARG A 11 -9.13 -21.08 -7.70
CA ARG A 11 -8.40 -20.69 -6.48
C ARG A 11 -8.75 -19.23 -6.13
N PRO A 12 -8.94 -18.88 -4.84
CA PRO A 12 -9.22 -17.50 -4.46
C PRO A 12 -8.19 -16.52 -5.03
N VAL A 13 -8.62 -15.31 -5.38
CA VAL A 13 -7.70 -14.21 -5.69
C VAL A 13 -7.14 -13.70 -4.37
N ARG A 14 -5.82 -13.64 -4.23
CA ARG A 14 -5.14 -13.14 -3.03
C ARG A 14 -4.71 -11.70 -3.26
N VAL A 15 -5.25 -10.80 -2.44
CA VAL A 15 -4.95 -9.37 -2.49
C VAL A 15 -4.12 -9.01 -1.27
N LEU A 16 -2.96 -8.42 -1.50
CA LEU A 16 -2.15 -7.78 -0.48
C LEU A 16 -2.55 -6.31 -0.44
N VAL A 17 -2.84 -5.78 0.75
CA VAL A 17 -3.26 -4.40 0.95
C VAL A 17 -2.27 -3.76 1.89
N ASP A 18 -1.63 -2.68 1.46
CA ASP A 18 -0.71 -1.94 2.30
C ASP A 18 -1.45 -1.22 3.43
N MET A 19 -0.70 -0.84 4.46
CA MET A 19 -1.25 -0.19 5.63
C MET A 19 -1.13 1.33 5.53
N ASP A 20 0.09 1.86 5.58
CA ASP A 20 0.34 3.29 5.55
C ASP A 20 0.00 3.88 4.17
N GLY A 21 -0.76 4.97 4.14
CA GLY A 21 -1.18 5.61 2.89
C GLY A 21 -2.30 4.90 2.13
N VAL A 22 -2.75 3.72 2.59
CA VAL A 22 -3.82 2.92 1.97
C VAL A 22 -4.98 2.64 2.93
N LEU A 23 -4.69 2.12 4.12
CA LEU A 23 -5.68 1.89 5.19
C LEU A 23 -5.57 2.95 6.29
N ALA A 24 -4.35 3.32 6.65
CA ALA A 24 -4.04 4.29 7.69
C ALA A 24 -3.51 5.59 7.05
N ASP A 25 -4.08 6.72 7.44
CA ASP A 25 -3.66 8.04 6.98
C ASP A 25 -2.37 8.49 7.69
N PHE A 26 -1.25 7.89 7.27
CA PHE A 26 0.08 8.16 7.79
C PHE A 26 0.50 9.61 7.56
N GLU A 27 0.28 10.15 6.36
CA GLU A 27 0.73 11.50 5.98
C GLU A 27 0.06 12.60 6.82
N ALA A 28 -1.26 12.54 6.99
CA ALA A 28 -1.93 13.51 7.85
C ALA A 28 -1.61 13.28 9.33
N GLY A 29 -1.43 12.02 9.75
CA GLY A 29 -0.95 11.67 11.09
C GLY A 29 0.41 12.28 11.40
N LEU A 30 1.35 12.16 10.45
CA LEU A 30 2.68 12.73 10.50
C LEU A 30 2.63 14.25 10.58
N LEU A 31 1.90 14.91 9.67
CA LEU A 31 1.79 16.37 9.64
C LEU A 31 1.20 16.92 10.94
N ARG A 32 0.12 16.31 11.46
CA ARG A 32 -0.49 16.69 12.75
C ARG A 32 0.48 16.47 13.91
N GLY A 33 1.23 15.37 13.91
CA GLY A 33 2.25 15.08 14.92
C GLY A 33 3.39 16.09 14.90
N PHE A 34 3.93 16.37 13.72
CA PHE A 34 5.02 17.30 13.49
C PHE A 34 4.64 18.72 13.96
N ARG A 35 3.52 19.27 13.48
CA ARG A 35 3.07 20.62 13.87
C ARG A 35 2.81 20.78 15.36
N ARG A 36 2.38 19.72 16.05
CA ARG A 36 2.19 19.74 17.51
C ARG A 36 3.52 19.73 18.27
N ARG A 37 4.48 18.92 17.82
CA ARG A 37 5.78 18.77 18.50
C ARG A 37 6.75 19.91 18.18
N PHE A 38 6.64 20.48 16.99
CA PHE A 38 7.55 21.48 16.44
C PHE A 38 6.78 22.67 15.84
N PRO A 39 6.01 23.42 16.65
CA PRO A 39 5.06 24.42 16.15
C PRO A 39 5.71 25.61 15.42
N GLY A 40 6.98 25.90 15.70
CA GLY A 40 7.73 26.98 15.04
C GLY A 40 8.55 26.53 13.83
N GLU A 41 8.58 25.23 13.53
CA GLU A 41 9.43 24.70 12.46
C GLU A 41 8.71 24.69 11.10
N PRO A 42 9.46 24.88 10.00
CA PRO A 42 8.89 24.75 8.67
C PRO A 42 8.38 23.33 8.46
N HIS A 43 7.25 23.19 7.77
CA HIS A 43 6.61 21.92 7.48
C HIS A 43 6.16 21.87 6.02
N VAL A 44 6.00 20.65 5.52
CA VAL A 44 5.44 20.39 4.19
C VAL A 44 3.94 20.11 4.33
N THR A 45 3.10 20.87 3.64
CA THR A 45 1.65 20.58 3.57
C THR A 45 1.38 19.32 2.75
N LEU A 46 0.18 18.72 2.86
CA LEU A 46 -0.13 17.49 2.11
C LEU A 46 -0.09 17.75 0.60
N GLU A 47 -0.54 18.91 0.17
CA GLU A 47 -0.56 19.35 -1.23
C GLU A 47 0.86 19.50 -1.80
N GLU A 48 1.83 19.86 -0.96
CA GLU A 48 3.25 20.02 -1.30
C GLU A 48 4.05 18.71 -1.20
N ARG A 49 3.47 17.63 -0.66
CA ARG A 49 4.19 16.35 -0.51
C ARG A 49 4.63 15.82 -1.87
N ARG A 50 5.92 15.49 -1.97
CA ARG A 50 6.53 14.86 -3.15
C ARG A 50 7.49 13.76 -2.68
N GLY A 51 7.48 12.65 -3.41
CA GLY A 51 8.32 11.50 -3.12
C GLY A 51 7.87 10.72 -1.87
N PHE A 52 8.07 9.41 -1.91
CA PHE A 52 7.58 8.48 -0.90
C PHE A 52 8.11 8.77 0.51
N LEU A 53 9.42 9.03 0.64
CA LEU A 53 10.03 9.25 1.96
C LEU A 53 9.88 10.72 2.39
N ALA A 54 8.89 11.00 3.24
CA ALA A 54 8.72 12.32 3.85
C ALA A 54 10.02 12.85 4.48
N ARG A 55 10.81 11.97 5.10
CA ARG A 55 12.11 12.32 5.69
C ARG A 55 13.08 12.97 4.71
N GLU A 56 13.12 12.52 3.46
CA GLU A 56 14.01 13.08 2.44
C GLU A 56 13.53 14.47 2.01
N GLN A 57 12.21 14.67 1.90
CA GLN A 57 11.68 16.00 1.60
C GLN A 57 11.91 17.00 2.75
N TYR A 58 11.72 16.58 4.00
CA TYR A 58 12.03 17.41 5.16
C TYR A 58 13.54 17.70 5.29
N ARG A 59 14.41 16.73 4.95
CA ARG A 59 15.87 16.96 4.87
C ARG A 59 16.21 18.07 3.89
N ALA A 60 15.53 18.13 2.76
CA ALA A 60 15.73 19.16 1.74
C ALA A 60 15.25 20.55 2.19
N LEU A 61 14.21 20.63 3.03
CA LEU A 61 13.81 21.90 3.66
C LEU A 61 14.86 22.38 4.67
N ARG A 62 15.31 21.47 5.55
CA ARG A 62 16.36 21.75 6.54
C ARG A 62 16.99 20.43 7.03
N PRO A 63 18.33 20.25 6.92
CA PRO A 63 18.98 18.96 7.19
C PRO A 63 18.77 18.37 8.60
N ASP A 64 18.61 19.20 9.62
CA ASP A 64 18.36 18.83 11.02
C ASP A 64 16.96 18.23 11.24
N LEU A 65 15.95 18.63 10.46
CA LEU A 65 14.59 18.09 10.56
C LEU A 65 14.51 16.60 10.23
N ALA A 66 15.48 16.08 9.46
CA ALA A 66 15.59 14.65 9.18
C ALA A 66 15.99 13.80 10.41
N HIS A 67 16.50 14.43 11.46
CA HIS A 67 16.98 13.77 12.69
C HIS A 67 16.02 14.01 13.87
N GLY A 68 15.14 15.02 13.78
CA GLY A 68 14.39 15.56 14.91
C GLY A 68 13.15 14.79 15.37
N GLY A 69 12.64 13.78 14.66
CA GLY A 69 11.42 13.10 15.13
C GLY A 69 10.61 12.26 14.14
N LEU A 70 11.13 12.00 12.94
CA LEU A 70 10.50 11.14 11.94
C LEU A 70 10.75 9.63 12.20
N HIS A 71 10.84 9.24 13.47
CA HIS A 71 10.92 7.84 13.90
C HIS A 71 9.55 7.42 14.41
N LEU A 72 8.62 7.23 13.49
CA LEU A 72 7.27 6.74 13.73
C LEU A 72 7.18 5.58 12.74
N LEU A 73 7.28 4.31 13.12
CA LEU A 73 6.32 3.52 13.87
C LEU A 73 7.04 2.28 14.43
N GLN A 74 6.54 1.69 15.51
CA GLN A 74 7.01 0.38 15.99
C GLN A 74 6.01 -0.69 15.57
N PRO A 75 6.44 -1.91 15.16
CA PRO A 75 5.57 -3.02 14.70
C PRO A 75 4.31 -3.28 15.54
N SER A 76 4.37 -3.02 16.86
CA SER A 76 3.23 -3.14 17.78
C SER A 76 2.09 -2.17 17.49
N ALA A 77 2.37 -1.02 16.87
CA ALA A 77 1.38 -0.02 16.52
C ALA A 77 0.49 -0.51 15.38
N GLU A 78 1.05 -1.24 14.41
CA GLU A 78 0.34 -1.84 13.28
C GLU A 78 -0.65 -2.89 13.79
N TYR A 79 -0.21 -3.82 14.64
CA TYR A 79 -1.07 -4.83 15.25
C TYR A 79 -2.24 -4.21 16.02
N ARG A 80 -1.95 -3.24 16.91
CA ARG A 80 -2.98 -2.59 17.73
C ARG A 80 -3.95 -1.78 16.88
N TRP A 81 -3.46 -1.12 15.83
CA TRP A 81 -4.33 -0.37 14.92
C TRP A 81 -5.28 -1.31 14.19
N VAL A 82 -4.79 -2.44 13.67
CA VAL A 82 -5.62 -3.44 12.98
C VAL A 82 -6.66 -4.03 13.93
N GLU A 83 -6.27 -4.44 15.12
CA GLU A 83 -7.19 -4.98 16.13
C GLU A 83 -8.31 -3.98 16.46
N ASN A 84 -7.96 -2.72 16.69
CA ASN A 84 -8.93 -1.69 17.08
C ASN A 84 -9.89 -1.27 15.96
N HIS A 85 -9.47 -1.30 14.69
CA HIS A 85 -10.27 -0.76 13.58
C HIS A 85 -10.89 -1.83 12.68
N LEU A 86 -10.26 -3.00 12.55
CA LEU A 86 -10.73 -4.11 11.70
C LEU A 86 -11.18 -5.32 12.52
N GLY A 87 -10.71 -5.43 13.76
CA GLY A 87 -11.02 -6.53 14.68
C GLY A 87 -9.91 -7.58 14.77
N PRO A 88 -9.90 -8.39 15.84
CA PRO A 88 -8.82 -9.35 16.14
C PRO A 88 -8.64 -10.41 15.03
N GLN A 89 -9.69 -10.78 14.31
CA GLN A 89 -9.62 -11.72 13.19
C GLN A 89 -8.76 -11.24 12.00
N PHE A 90 -8.50 -9.94 11.90
CA PHE A 90 -7.59 -9.38 10.88
C PHE A 90 -6.14 -9.34 11.34
N VAL A 91 -5.86 -9.44 12.64
CA VAL A 91 -4.49 -9.50 13.17
C VAL A 91 -3.75 -10.71 12.63
N GLU A 92 -4.42 -11.86 12.56
CA GLU A 92 -3.87 -13.11 12.01
C GLU A 92 -3.52 -13.04 10.51
N ARG A 93 -3.95 -11.96 9.82
CA ARG A 93 -3.71 -11.76 8.39
C ARG A 93 -2.56 -10.79 8.10
N ILE A 94 -1.93 -10.22 9.13
CA ILE A 94 -0.82 -9.28 8.98
C ILE A 94 0.43 -10.03 8.51
N ILE A 95 1.05 -9.52 7.46
CA ILE A 95 2.39 -9.95 7.02
C ILE A 95 3.33 -8.77 7.24
N LEU A 96 4.14 -8.82 8.30
CA LEU A 96 5.20 -7.84 8.52
C LEU A 96 6.44 -8.24 7.73
N THR A 97 6.77 -7.47 6.71
CA THR A 97 7.97 -7.67 5.91
C THR A 97 8.54 -6.35 5.45
N ARG A 98 9.87 -6.27 5.32
CA ARG A 98 10.56 -5.18 4.63
C ARG A 98 10.61 -5.39 3.12
N ASP A 99 10.39 -6.63 2.69
CA ASP A 99 10.44 -7.03 1.30
C ASP A 99 9.11 -7.68 0.90
N LYS A 100 8.26 -6.88 0.24
CA LYS A 100 6.95 -7.30 -0.27
C LYS A 100 7.09 -8.17 -1.54
N THR A 101 8.24 -8.15 -2.21
CA THR A 101 8.46 -8.91 -3.45
C THR A 101 8.46 -10.43 -3.21
N MET A 102 8.84 -10.84 -2.00
CA MET A 102 8.83 -12.23 -1.54
C MET A 102 7.44 -12.75 -1.13
N VAL A 103 6.42 -11.88 -1.05
CA VAL A 103 5.07 -12.27 -0.60
C VAL A 103 4.22 -12.67 -1.80
N LEU A 104 3.70 -13.89 -1.77
CA LEU A 104 2.86 -14.41 -2.85
C LEU A 104 1.46 -13.80 -2.83
N GLY A 105 1.04 -13.23 -3.96
CA GLY A 105 -0.27 -12.63 -4.16
C GLY A 105 -0.59 -12.45 -5.64
N ASP A 106 -1.83 -12.08 -5.95
CA ASP A 106 -2.24 -11.74 -7.32
C ASP A 106 -2.26 -10.23 -7.56
N LEU A 107 -2.50 -9.48 -6.49
CA LEU A 107 -2.55 -8.03 -6.47
C LEU A 107 -1.85 -7.51 -5.21
N LEU A 108 -1.18 -6.36 -5.35
CA LEU A 108 -0.70 -5.54 -4.26
C LEU A 108 -1.24 -4.12 -4.44
N ILE A 109 -2.07 -3.66 -3.52
CA ILE A 109 -2.59 -2.29 -3.47
C ILE A 109 -1.72 -1.53 -2.46
N ASP A 110 -0.95 -0.56 -2.95
CA ASP A 110 0.15 0.06 -2.20
C ASP A 110 0.42 1.46 -2.76
N ASP A 111 0.70 2.44 -1.90
CA ASP A 111 0.88 3.83 -2.29
C ASP A 111 2.33 4.15 -2.70
N LYS A 112 3.27 3.24 -2.49
CA LYS A 112 4.65 3.39 -2.95
C LYS A 112 4.72 3.26 -4.46
N ASP A 113 5.29 4.27 -5.11
CA ASP A 113 5.37 4.39 -6.58
C ASP A 113 6.06 3.20 -7.26
N THR A 114 7.15 2.69 -6.68
CA THR A 114 7.88 1.52 -7.14
C THR A 114 8.30 0.65 -5.96
N ILE A 115 7.90 -0.63 -6.00
CA ILE A 115 8.23 -1.63 -4.98
C ILE A 115 9.35 -2.51 -5.53
N ARG A 116 10.45 -2.59 -4.77
CA ARG A 116 11.65 -3.34 -5.13
C ARG A 116 12.07 -4.22 -3.96
N GLY A 117 12.78 -5.31 -4.26
CA GLY A 117 13.22 -6.29 -3.28
C GLY A 117 14.11 -7.34 -3.93
N GLN A 118 14.18 -8.51 -3.31
CA GLN A 118 14.97 -9.65 -3.80
C GLN A 118 14.38 -10.28 -5.06
N GLU A 119 13.06 -10.33 -5.19
CA GLU A 119 12.42 -10.92 -6.36
C GLU A 119 12.26 -9.88 -7.48
N GLU A 120 12.88 -10.16 -8.63
CA GLU A 120 12.88 -9.26 -9.80
C GLU A 120 11.49 -9.19 -10.45
N THR A 121 10.75 -10.31 -10.44
CA THR A 121 9.40 -10.42 -11.01
C THR A 121 8.40 -10.88 -9.95
N PRO A 122 7.92 -9.98 -9.07
CA PRO A 122 6.94 -10.34 -8.05
C PRO A 122 5.67 -10.96 -8.65
N SER A 123 5.10 -11.94 -7.96
CA SER A 123 3.91 -12.66 -8.43
C SER A 123 2.65 -11.79 -8.60
N TRP A 124 2.58 -10.68 -7.88
CA TRP A 124 1.45 -9.77 -7.86
C TRP A 124 1.56 -8.67 -8.91
N GLU A 125 0.42 -8.23 -9.44
CA GLU A 125 0.34 -6.94 -10.12
C GLU A 125 0.23 -5.82 -9.07
N HIS A 126 1.06 -4.79 -9.22
CA HIS A 126 0.97 -3.58 -8.40
C HIS A 126 -0.11 -2.62 -8.89
N ILE A 127 -1.04 -2.30 -8.00
CA ILE A 127 -2.03 -1.25 -8.19
C ILE A 127 -1.61 -0.06 -7.32
N LEU A 128 -1.19 1.03 -7.95
CA LEU A 128 -0.78 2.21 -7.20
C LEU A 128 -2.02 2.86 -6.56
N PHE A 129 -2.05 2.90 -5.23
CA PHE A 129 -3.08 3.64 -4.51
C PHE A 129 -2.71 5.12 -4.48
N THR A 130 -3.65 6.00 -4.81
CA THR A 130 -3.37 7.44 -4.80
C THR A 130 -3.21 7.96 -3.38
N CYS A 131 -2.08 8.63 -3.15
CA CYS A 131 -1.77 9.35 -1.93
C CYS A 131 -1.18 10.73 -2.28
N CYS A 132 -1.12 11.64 -1.32
CA CYS A 132 -0.73 13.03 -1.56
C CYS A 132 0.66 13.18 -2.20
N HIS A 133 1.59 12.27 -1.86
CA HIS A 133 2.97 12.27 -2.37
C HIS A 133 3.14 11.63 -3.76
N ASN A 134 2.12 10.95 -4.31
CA ASN A 134 2.20 10.24 -5.59
C ASN A 134 1.14 10.67 -6.63
N GLN A 135 0.18 11.52 -6.25
CA GLN A 135 -0.95 11.92 -7.10
C GLN A 135 -0.54 12.64 -8.40
N HIS A 136 0.63 13.28 -8.39
CA HIS A 136 1.19 14.02 -9.54
C HIS A 136 1.96 13.11 -10.51
N LEU A 137 2.21 11.85 -10.16
CA LEU A 137 2.97 10.93 -10.98
C LEU A 137 2.13 10.43 -12.15
N ALA A 138 2.60 10.70 -13.37
CA ALA A 138 2.10 10.06 -14.58
C ALA A 138 2.56 8.60 -14.58
N LEU A 139 1.61 7.68 -14.81
CA LEU A 139 1.90 6.25 -14.89
C LEU A 139 2.12 5.81 -16.33
N CYS A 140 2.97 4.81 -16.51
CA CYS A 140 3.02 4.03 -17.74
C CYS A 140 1.62 3.45 -18.04
N PRO A 141 1.15 3.42 -19.30
CA PRO A 141 -0.19 2.93 -19.66
C PRO A 141 -0.49 1.48 -19.20
N THR A 142 0.53 0.68 -18.95
CA THR A 142 0.38 -0.71 -18.48
C THR A 142 0.17 -0.82 -16.97
N ARG A 143 0.37 0.26 -16.20
CA ARG A 143 0.16 0.28 -14.76
C ARG A 143 -1.21 0.85 -14.44
N ARG A 144 -1.87 0.25 -13.43
CA ARG A 144 -3.18 0.69 -12.95
C ARG A 144 -3.03 1.50 -11.65
N ARG A 145 -3.96 2.43 -11.47
CA ARG A 145 -4.10 3.27 -10.27
C ARG A 145 -5.50 3.13 -9.70
N LEU A 146 -5.58 3.08 -8.38
CA LEU A 146 -6.83 3.24 -7.64
C LEU A 146 -6.83 4.63 -7.00
N LEU A 147 -7.74 5.52 -7.39
CA LEU A 147 -7.75 6.90 -6.87
C LEU A 147 -8.22 6.96 -5.43
N SER A 148 -9.14 6.07 -5.06
CA SER A 148 -9.71 5.98 -3.72
C SER A 148 -10.39 4.62 -3.50
N TRP A 149 -10.78 4.32 -2.26
CA TRP A 149 -11.63 3.18 -1.98
C TRP A 149 -13.08 3.32 -2.48
N SER A 150 -13.50 4.52 -2.92
CA SER A 150 -14.80 4.72 -3.59
C SER A 150 -14.80 4.31 -5.07
N ASP A 151 -13.62 4.10 -5.64
CA ASP A 151 -13.47 3.61 -7.01
C ASP A 151 -13.85 2.12 -7.12
N ASN A 152 -13.98 1.63 -8.36
CA ASN A 152 -14.37 0.25 -8.64
C ASN A 152 -13.24 -0.77 -8.44
N TRP A 153 -12.72 -0.89 -7.22
CA TRP A 153 -11.69 -1.89 -6.86
C TRP A 153 -12.16 -3.33 -7.10
N ARG A 154 -13.47 -3.59 -7.11
CA ARG A 154 -14.03 -4.93 -7.38
C ARG A 154 -13.72 -5.39 -8.80
N GLU A 155 -13.77 -4.50 -9.77
CA GLU A 155 -13.42 -4.80 -11.17
C GLU A 155 -11.94 -5.18 -11.32
N ILE A 156 -11.05 -4.52 -10.57
CA ILE A 156 -9.62 -4.87 -10.54
C ILE A 156 -9.41 -6.31 -10.04
N ILE A 157 -10.15 -6.72 -8.99
CA ILE A 157 -10.09 -8.08 -8.47
C ILE A 157 -10.70 -9.08 -9.47
N GLU A 158 -11.82 -8.73 -10.09
CA GLU A 158 -12.51 -9.60 -11.04
C GLU A 158 -11.68 -9.86 -12.30
N SER A 159 -10.88 -8.87 -12.73
CA SER A 159 -9.96 -9.02 -13.86
C SER A 159 -8.92 -10.13 -13.65
N LYS A 160 -8.63 -10.51 -12.39
CA LYS A 160 -7.73 -11.62 -12.04
C LYS A 160 -8.42 -12.98 -11.99
N ARG A 161 -9.75 -13.02 -11.95
CA ARG A 161 -10.52 -14.27 -12.05
C ARG A 161 -10.62 -14.75 -13.49
N GLY A 162 -10.90 -13.84 -14.42
CA GLY A 162 -11.07 -14.15 -15.86
C GLY A 162 -9.80 -14.63 -16.57
N ALA A 163 -8.64 -14.05 -16.26
CA ALA A 163 -7.36 -14.42 -16.87
C ALA A 163 -6.97 -15.90 -16.67
N ARG A 164 -7.54 -16.56 -15.64
CA ARG A 164 -7.19 -17.94 -15.26
C ARG A 164 -7.96 -19.03 -16.00
N ILE A 165 -9.04 -18.68 -16.70
CA ILE A 165 -9.84 -19.64 -17.49
C ILE A 165 -9.11 -19.95 -18.81
N VAL A 166 -8.36 -18.99 -19.35
CA VAL A 166 -7.73 -19.09 -20.67
C VAL A 166 -6.46 -19.95 -20.64
N ASP A 167 -5.69 -19.92 -19.54
CA ASP A 167 -4.43 -20.70 -19.39
C ASP A 167 -4.64 -22.20 -19.08
N SER A 168 -5.88 -22.68 -19.00
CA SER A 168 -6.20 -24.10 -18.73
C SER A 168 -6.77 -24.84 -19.94
N SER A 169 -6.69 -24.27 -21.14
CA SER A 169 -7.19 -24.84 -22.40
C SER A 169 -6.06 -25.35 -23.29
#